data_AF-A0A6B3F6T5-F1
#
_entry.id   AF-A0A6B3F6T5-F1
#
_cell.length_a   1.000
_cell.length_b   1.000
_cell.length_c   1.000
_cell.angle_alpha   90.00
_cell.angle_beta   90.00
_cell.angle_gamma   90.00
#
_symmetry.space_group_name_H-M   'P 1'
#
loop_
_entity.id
_entity.type
_entity.pdbx_description
1 polymer ?
#
loop_
_entity_poly.entity_id
_entity_poly.type
_entity_poly.pdbx_seq_one_letter_code
_entity_poly.pdbx_strand_id
1 'polypeptide(L)'
;ADVVVLNLGGESISVNGTNILAFDAHLQWGVERVKGLAKFAGQGMFNVTVGGDGWIALTSRGTPIVVDCGRGDDETYVDPDA
;
A
#
# COMPACT_ATOMS: atom_id res chain seq x y z
N ALA A 1 9.13 13.47 -5.39
CA ALA A 1 8.13 12.58 -4.80
C ALA A 1 6.80 13.09 -5.28
N ASP A 2 6.05 12.24 -5.97
CA ASP A 2 4.72 12.58 -6.45
C ASP A 2 3.69 12.19 -5.39
N VAL A 3 2.65 13.00 -5.25
CA VAL A 3 1.58 12.76 -4.29
C VAL A 3 0.37 12.25 -5.05
N VAL A 4 -0.12 11.09 -4.62
CA VAL A 4 -1.28 10.42 -5.19
C VAL A 4 -2.37 10.42 -4.14
N VAL A 5 -3.54 10.92 -4.48
CA VAL A 5 -4.69 10.97 -3.58
C VAL A 5 -5.74 10.01 -4.08
N LEU A 6 -6.12 9.04 -3.25
CA LEU A 6 -7.07 7.99 -3.57
C LEU A 6 -8.28 8.08 -2.64
N ASN A 7 -9.47 7.91 -3.20
CA ASN A 7 -10.68 7.66 -2.41
C ASN A 7 -10.86 6.16 -2.28
N LEU A 8 -11.01 5.67 -1.05
CA LEU A 8 -11.14 4.24 -0.76
C LEU A 8 -12.54 3.71 -1.07
N GLY A 9 -13.59 4.53 -1.06
CA GLY A 9 -14.96 4.11 -1.40
C GLY A 9 -15.50 2.93 -0.58
N GLY A 10 -15.00 2.72 0.64
CA GLY A 10 -15.34 1.56 1.49
C GLY A 10 -14.42 0.35 1.32
N GLU A 11 -13.46 0.39 0.41
CA GLU A 11 -12.44 -0.64 0.23
C GLU A 11 -11.25 -0.45 1.19
N SER A 12 -10.30 -1.39 1.14
CA SER A 12 -9.04 -1.30 1.89
C SER A 12 -7.84 -1.41 0.96
N ILE A 13 -6.77 -0.72 1.35
CA ILE A 13 -5.49 -0.72 0.63
C ILE A 13 -4.37 -1.12 1.60
N SER A 14 -3.42 -1.93 1.12
CA SER A 14 -2.20 -2.26 1.86
C SER A 14 -1.03 -1.57 1.18
N VAL A 15 -0.30 -0.74 1.93
CA VAL A 15 0.81 0.06 1.41
C VAL A 15 2.00 0.01 2.37
N ASN A 16 3.22 0.23 1.88
CA ASN A 16 4.36 0.42 2.75
C ASN A 16 4.15 1.69 3.60
N GLY A 17 4.29 1.57 4.92
CA GLY A 17 4.03 2.68 5.84
C GLY A 17 4.87 3.92 5.58
N THR A 18 6.08 3.78 5.01
CA THR A 18 6.94 4.93 4.64
C THR A 18 6.36 5.79 3.52
N ASN A 19 5.40 5.25 2.76
CA ASN A 19 4.82 5.91 1.60
C ASN A 19 3.49 6.59 1.92
N ILE A 20 2.97 6.47 3.15
CA ILE A 20 1.76 7.19 3.57
C ILE A 20 2.12 8.62 3.96
N LEU A 21 1.45 9.60 3.35
CA LEU A 21 1.58 11.01 3.72
C LEU A 21 0.52 11.43 4.76
N ALA A 22 -0.74 11.08 4.48
CA ALA A 22 -1.89 11.38 5.35
C ALA A 22 -3.10 10.53 4.94
N PHE A 23 -4.06 10.34 5.84
CA PHE A 23 -5.37 9.77 5.54
C PHE A 23 -6.41 10.35 6.50
N ASP A 24 -7.69 10.25 6.15
CA ASP A 24 -8.78 10.75 6.99
C ASP A 24 -8.79 10.07 8.37
N ALA A 25 -8.94 10.86 9.43
CA ALA A 25 -8.77 10.40 10.81
C ALA A 25 -9.79 9.32 11.25
N HIS A 26 -10.94 9.23 10.57
CA HIS A 26 -11.98 8.23 10.85
C HIS A 26 -11.76 6.90 10.13
N LEU A 27 -10.76 6.80 9.24
CA LEU A 27 -10.42 5.54 8.58
C LEU A 27 -9.79 4.55 9.56
N GLN A 28 -10.09 3.28 9.38
CA GLN A 28 -9.51 2.21 10.17
C GLN A 28 -8.15 1.83 9.60
N TRP A 29 -7.14 1.66 10.46
CA TRP A 29 -5.80 1.29 10.01
C TRP A 29 -5.12 0.32 10.97
N GLY A 30 -4.21 -0.49 10.44
CA GLY A 30 -3.42 -1.44 11.20
C GLY A 30 -2.08 -1.72 10.53
N VAL A 31 -1.06 -2.02 11.34
CA VAL A 31 0.27 -2.39 10.86
C VAL A 31 0.37 -3.91 10.81
N GLU A 32 0.58 -4.45 9.62
CA GLU A 32 0.75 -5.87 9.39
C GLU A 32 2.17 -6.19 8.95
N ARG A 33 2.72 -7.29 9.47
CA ARG A 33 4.03 -7.79 9.02
C ARG A 33 3.84 -8.50 7.68
N VAL A 34 4.64 -8.13 6.69
CA VAL A 34 4.66 -8.79 5.39
C VAL A 34 5.05 -10.26 5.59
N LYS A 35 4.18 -11.20 5.20
CA LYS A 35 4.43 -12.64 5.30
C LYS A 35 5.24 -13.09 4.08
N GLY A 36 6.51 -13.45 4.25
CA GLY A 36 7.34 -13.98 3.16
C GLY A 36 8.85 -13.80 3.35
N LEU A 37 9.62 -14.21 2.32
CA LEU A 37 11.10 -14.13 2.22
C LEU A 37 11.69 -12.70 2.30
N ALA A 38 10.87 -11.66 2.47
CA ALA A 38 11.29 -10.28 2.72
C ALA A 38 12.16 -10.10 3.99
N LYS A 39 12.31 -11.16 4.82
CA LYS A 39 13.22 -11.20 5.97
C LYS A 39 14.70 -10.96 5.62
N PHE A 40 15.10 -11.08 4.36
CA PHE A 40 16.52 -11.01 3.97
C PHE A 40 17.01 -9.62 3.50
N ALA A 41 16.13 -8.63 3.31
CA ALA A 41 16.52 -7.33 2.72
C ALA A 41 16.56 -6.14 3.71
N GLY A 42 16.20 -6.32 4.98
CA GLY A 42 16.36 -5.28 6.02
C GLY A 42 15.49 -4.01 5.85
N GLN A 43 14.65 -3.94 4.82
CA GLN A 43 13.75 -2.84 4.47
C GLN A 43 12.39 -3.44 4.05
N GLY A 44 11.26 -2.78 4.37
CA GLY A 44 9.93 -3.24 3.93
C GLY A 44 9.26 -4.34 4.77
N MET A 45 9.51 -4.42 6.08
CA MET A 45 8.96 -5.48 6.95
C MET A 45 7.50 -5.28 7.40
N PHE A 46 6.93 -4.08 7.17
CA PHE A 46 5.64 -3.68 7.71
C PHE A 46 4.83 -2.93 6.65
N ASN A 47 3.66 -3.47 6.30
CA ASN A 47 2.65 -2.75 5.54
C ASN A 47 1.65 -2.14 6.52
N VAL A 48 1.08 -1.01 6.12
CA VAL A 48 -0.07 -0.41 6.77
C VAL A 48 -1.28 -0.69 5.89
N THR A 49 -2.26 -1.37 6.46
CA THR A 49 -3.57 -1.54 5.82
C THR A 49 -4.46 -0.41 6.30
N VAL A 50 -5.03 0.36 5.38
CA VAL A 50 -6.00 1.42 5.64
C VAL A 50 -7.31 1.07 4.94
N GLY A 51 -8.45 1.20 5.60
CA GLY A 51 -9.75 0.86 5.04
C GLY A 51 -10.90 1.69 5.59
N GLY A 52 -11.98 1.77 4.81
CA GLY A 52 -13.18 2.54 5.11
C GLY A 52 -13.54 3.49 3.97
N ASP A 53 -14.47 4.40 4.24
CA ASP A 53 -14.87 5.43 3.29
C ASP A 53 -14.20 6.76 3.63
N GLY A 54 -13.36 7.27 2.72
CA GLY A 54 -12.52 8.43 2.95
C GLY A 54 -11.32 8.48 2.02
N TRP A 55 -10.45 9.47 2.26
CA TRP A 55 -9.31 9.77 1.41
C TRP A 55 -7.98 9.36 2.04
N ILE A 56 -7.06 8.92 1.20
CA ILE A 56 -5.66 8.66 1.55
C ILE A 56 -4.73 9.34 0.55
N ALA A 57 -3.66 9.95 1.06
CA ALA A 57 -2.58 10.54 0.31
C ALA A 57 -1.30 9.70 0.47
N LEU A 58 -0.75 9.26 -0.66
CA LEU A 58 0.45 8.45 -0.76
C LEU A 58 1.55 9.23 -1.47
N THR A 59 2.79 8.90 -1.15
CA THR A 59 3.99 9.41 -1.82
C THR A 59 4.61 8.29 -2.65
N SER A 60 5.03 8.62 -3.87
CA SER A 60 5.76 7.70 -4.75
C SER A 60 7.00 8.37 -5.33
N ARG A 61 7.99 7.56 -5.70
CA ARG A 61 9.16 7.99 -6.47
C ARG A 61 8.89 7.79 -7.96
N GLY A 62 8.19 8.74 -8.57
CA GLY A 62 7.80 8.71 -9.98
C GLY A 62 6.32 8.43 -10.16
N THR A 63 5.92 8.15 -11.41
CA THR A 63 4.51 7.92 -11.74
C THR A 63 4.03 6.58 -11.15
N PRO A 64 2.98 6.57 -10.33
CA PRO A 64 2.42 5.33 -9.79
C PRO A 64 1.88 4.45 -10.92
N ILE A 65 2.16 3.16 -10.86
CA ILE A 65 1.63 2.17 -11.81
C ILE A 65 0.61 1.31 -11.05
N VAL A 66 -0.60 1.22 -11.60
CA VAL A 66 -1.64 0.32 -11.07
C VAL A 66 -1.54 -0.99 -11.84
N VAL A 67 -1.26 -2.07 -11.13
CA VAL A 67 -1.31 -3.43 -11.67
C VAL A 67 -2.61 -4.06 -11.20
N ASP A 68 -3.48 -4.43 -12.13
CA ASP A 68 -4.69 -5.17 -11.80
C ASP A 68 -4.31 -6.62 -11.50
N CYS A 69 -4.34 -6.98 -10.21
CA CYS A 69 -4.12 -8.35 -9.73
C CYS A 69 -5.39 -9.21 -9.98
N GLY A 70 -5.87 -9.22 -11.22
CA GLY A 70 -7.07 -9.94 -11.64
C GLY A 70 -7.01 -11.42 -11.26
N ARG A 71 -8.19 -12.02 -11.07
CA ARG A 71 -8.46 -13.42 -10.66
C ARG A 71 -7.90 -14.49 -11.64
N GLY A 72 -6.59 -14.54 -11.83
CA GLY A 72 -5.90 -15.49 -12.71
C GLY A 72 -4.92 -16.40 -11.96
N ASP A 73 -4.51 -17.49 -12.64
CA ASP A 73 -3.54 -18.50 -12.19
C ASP A 73 -2.08 -17.97 -12.13
N ASP A 74 -1.86 -16.68 -12.39
CA ASP A 74 -0.55 -16.05 -12.46
C ASP A 74 -0.29 -15.17 -11.23
N GLU A 75 0.55 -15.64 -10.32
CA GLU A 75 1.01 -14.86 -9.16
C GLU A 75 1.78 -13.61 -9.63
N THR A 76 1.33 -12.43 -9.18
CA THR A 76 2.03 -11.17 -9.46
C THR A 76 3.11 -10.92 -8.39
N TYR A 77 4.35 -10.76 -8.84
CA TYR A 77 5.50 -10.45 -7.98
C TYR A 77 5.92 -8.99 -8.18
N VAL A 78 6.00 -8.23 -7.09
CA VAL A 78 6.46 -6.84 -7.07
C VAL A 78 7.58 -6.71 -6.03
N ASP A 79 8.58 -5.88 -6.31
CA ASP A 79 9.64 -5.56 -5.36
C ASP A 79 9.05 -4.80 -4.14
N PRO A 80 9.36 -5.18 -2.89
CA PRO A 80 8.88 -4.48 -1.70
C PRO A 80 9.36 -3.01 -1.58
N ASP A 81 10.36 -2.58 -2.36
CA ASP A 81 10.85 -1.20 -2.46
C ASP A 81 10.34 -0.44 -3.71
N ALA A 82 9.45 -1.05 -4.51
CA ALA A 82 8.84 -0.38 -5.67
C ALA A 82 7.81 0.69 -5.29
#